data_AF-A0A7S4NDL6-F1
#
_entry.id   AF-A0A7S4NDL6-F1
#
_cell.length_a   1.000
_cell.length_b   1.000
_cell.length_c   1.000
_cell.angle_alpha   90.00
_cell.angle_beta   90.00
_cell.angle_gamma   90.00
#
_symmetry.space_group_name_H-M   'P 1'
#
loop_
_entity.id
_entity.type
_entity.pdbx_description
1 polymer ?
#
loop_
_entity_poly.entity_id
_entity_poly.type
_entity_poly.pdbx_seq_one_letter_code
_entity_poly.pdbx_strand_id
1 'polypeptide(L)'
;ANILLTLITANLLLYVKYYLGNQQLGTYMIVALQLGIVISLPIWALVIKQIGKKKALYSGFVLLFGVLLGAFFLQEGQAIILLCLLPFVGIFAGSLYICLTTMQPDCVEAYYLKHQQRH
;
A
#
# COMPACT_ATOMS: atom_id res chain seq x y z
N ALA A 1 -7.51 -8.23 2.19
CA ALA A 1 -6.40 -7.69 1.39
C ALA A 1 -6.79 -7.48 -0.08
N ASN A 2 -7.24 -8.52 -0.79
CA ASN A 2 -7.59 -8.40 -2.22
C ASN A 2 -8.65 -7.31 -2.51
N ILE A 3 -9.68 -7.18 -1.66
CA ILE A 3 -10.74 -6.17 -1.82
C ILE A 3 -10.21 -4.72 -1.80
N LEU A 4 -9.24 -4.42 -0.92
CA LEU A 4 -8.65 -3.07 -0.82
C LEU A 4 -7.81 -2.73 -2.05
N LEU A 5 -7.03 -3.70 -2.53
CA LEU A 5 -6.22 -3.57 -3.74
C LEU A 5 -7.10 -3.38 -4.97
N THR A 6 -8.21 -4.12 -5.06
CA THR A 6 -9.19 -3.97 -6.15
C THR A 6 -9.87 -2.60 -6.10
N LEU A 7 -10.25 -2.12 -4.90
CA LEU A 7 -10.86 -0.79 -4.75
C LEU A 7 -9.92 0.33 -5.16
N ILE A 8 -8.65 0.30 -4.73
CA ILE A 8 -7.65 1.30 -5.10
C ILE A 8 -7.42 1.30 -6.62
N THR A 9 -7.25 0.11 -7.20
CA THR A 9 -6.99 -0.03 -8.65
C THR A 9 -8.20 0.42 -9.47
N ALA A 10 -9.42 0.10 -9.06
CA ALA A 10 -10.65 0.50 -9.75
C ALA A 10 -10.87 2.02 -9.70
N ASN A 11 -10.68 2.65 -8.53
CA ASN A 11 -10.80 4.11 -8.40
C ASN A 11 -9.71 4.84 -9.18
N LEU A 12 -8.49 4.31 -9.23
CA LEU A 12 -7.42 4.85 -10.06
C LEU A 12 -7.78 4.81 -11.54
N LEU A 13 -8.36 3.70 -12.00
CA LEU A 13 -8.77 3.52 -13.39
C LEU A 13 -9.91 4.47 -13.77
N LEU A 14 -10.86 4.70 -12.85
CA LEU A 14 -11.89 5.73 -13.00
C LEU A 14 -11.27 7.12 -13.07
N TYR A 15 -10.32 7.45 -12.18
CA TYR A 15 -9.64 8.73 -12.18
C TYR A 15 -8.92 8.99 -13.51
N VAL A 16 -8.19 8.01 -14.03
CA VAL A 16 -7.49 8.18 -15.31
C VAL A 16 -8.47 8.30 -16.49
N LYS A 17 -9.56 7.51 -16.49
CA LYS A 17 -10.57 7.55 -17.55
C LYS A 17 -11.33 8.88 -17.58
N TYR A 18 -11.74 9.40 -16.43
CA TYR A 18 -12.58 10.60 -16.34
C TYR A 18 -11.79 11.90 -16.26
N TYR A 19 -10.58 11.88 -15.69
CA TYR A 19 -9.81 13.09 -15.39
C TYR A 19 -8.66 13.34 -16.37
N LEU A 20 -8.03 12.28 -16.90
CA LEU A 20 -6.90 12.41 -17.83
C LEU A 20 -7.28 12.20 -19.31
N GLY A 21 -8.48 11.67 -19.60
CA GLY A 21 -9.00 11.49 -20.95
C GLY A 21 -8.18 10.54 -21.86
N ASN A 22 -7.12 9.91 -21.34
CA ASN A 22 -6.21 9.07 -22.10
C ASN A 22 -6.08 7.69 -21.43
N GLN A 23 -6.75 6.68 -22.02
CA GLN A 23 -6.78 5.31 -21.49
C GLN A 23 -5.40 4.66 -21.42
N GLN A 24 -4.46 5.02 -22.30
CA GLN A 24 -3.12 4.40 -22.32
C GLN A 24 -2.29 4.78 -21.08
N LEU A 25 -2.44 6.01 -20.57
CA LEU A 25 -1.77 6.43 -19.33
C LEU A 25 -2.27 5.65 -18.10
N GLY A 26 -3.51 5.17 -18.14
CA GLY A 26 -4.09 4.41 -17.03
C GLY A 26 -3.38 3.08 -16.81
N THR A 27 -3.06 2.38 -17.89
CA THR A 27 -2.31 1.12 -17.81
C THR A 27 -0.91 1.34 -17.24
N TYR A 28 -0.19 2.38 -17.69
CA TYR A 28 1.14 2.69 -17.15
C TYR A 28 1.11 3.04 -15.65
N MET A 29 0.08 3.78 -15.21
CA MET A 29 -0.10 4.13 -13.80
C MET A 29 -0.39 2.91 -12.91
N ILE A 30 -1.20 1.97 -13.40
CA ILE A 30 -1.47 0.71 -12.69
C ILE A 30 -0.21 -0.14 -12.59
N VAL A 31 0.56 -0.24 -13.68
CA VAL A 31 1.83 -0.97 -13.70
C VAL A 31 2.83 -0.33 -12.71
N ALA A 32 2.95 1.00 -12.69
CA ALA A 32 3.82 1.70 -11.74
C ALA A 32 3.43 1.42 -10.27
N LEU A 33 2.13 1.42 -9.97
CA LEU A 33 1.61 1.07 -8.65
C LEU A 33 1.92 -0.39 -8.29
N GLN A 34 1.69 -1.33 -9.20
CA GLN A 34 1.96 -2.75 -8.96
C GLN A 34 3.44 -3.06 -8.80
N LEU A 35 4.31 -2.43 -9.60
CA LEU A 35 5.76 -2.53 -9.42
C LEU A 35 6.18 -2.01 -8.04
N GLY A 36 5.61 -0.87 -7.60
CA GLY A 36 5.85 -0.35 -6.25
C GLY A 36 5.48 -1.35 -5.15
N ILE A 37 4.34 -2.03 -5.30
CA ILE A 37 3.91 -3.07 -4.35
C ILE A 37 4.90 -4.24 -4.35
N VAL A 38 5.18 -4.83 -5.51
CA VAL A 38 6.03 -6.02 -5.65
C VAL A 38 7.43 -5.77 -5.07
N ILE A 39 8.03 -4.62 -5.39
CA ILE A 39 9.36 -4.24 -4.91
C ILE A 39 9.35 -3.97 -3.41
N SER A 40 8.25 -3.43 -2.87
CA SER A 40 8.19 -3.10 -1.45
C SER A 40 8.02 -4.30 -0.53
N LEU A 41 7.44 -5.40 -1.01
CA LEU A 41 7.24 -6.60 -0.19
C LEU A 41 8.54 -7.13 0.44
N PRO A 42 9.63 -7.39 -0.31
CA PRO A 42 10.89 -7.84 0.29
C PRO A 42 11.51 -6.77 1.20
N ILE A 43 11.38 -5.48 0.85
CA ILE A 43 11.90 -4.36 1.66
C ILE A 43 11.25 -4.37 3.04
N TRP A 44 9.92 -4.42 3.10
CA TRP A 44 9.18 -4.43 4.36
C TRP A 44 9.37 -5.72 5.16
N ALA A 45 9.57 -6.86 4.50
CA ALA A 45 9.92 -8.11 5.18
C ALA A 45 11.25 -7.98 5.96
N LEU A 46 12.23 -7.24 5.42
CA LEU A 46 13.48 -6.95 6.13
C LEU A 46 13.28 -5.92 7.25
N VAL A 47 12.52 -4.85 6.98
CA VAL A 47 12.24 -3.80 7.98
C VAL A 47 11.52 -4.35 9.21
N ILE A 48 10.56 -5.26 9.02
CA ILE A 48 9.82 -5.89 10.12
C ILE A 48 10.75 -6.73 11.01
N LYS A 49 11.74 -7.41 10.43
CA LYS A 49 12.73 -8.18 11.19
C LYS A 49 13.63 -7.28 12.04
N GLN A 50 13.96 -6.07 11.56
CA GLN A 50 14.88 -5.16 12.25
C GLN A 50 14.20 -4.28 13.29
N ILE A 51 13.04 -3.69 12.97
CA ILE A 51 12.41 -2.62 13.76
C ILE A 51 11.16 -3.13 14.50
N GLY A 52 10.66 -4.32 14.15
CA GLY A 52 9.47 -4.93 14.74
C GLY A 52 8.17 -4.48 14.07
N LYS A 53 7.14 -5.34 14.18
CA LYS A 53 5.87 -5.22 13.43
C LYS A 53 5.17 -3.86 13.65
N LYS A 54 5.07 -3.37 14.89
CA LYS A 54 4.35 -2.12 15.21
C LYS A 54 5.00 -0.87 14.61
N LYS A 55 6.33 -0.78 14.66
CA LYS A 55 7.07 0.39 14.15
C LYS A 55 7.09 0.40 12.62
N ALA A 56 7.22 -0.77 11.99
CA ALA A 56 7.12 -0.90 10.54
C ALA A 56 5.77 -0.40 10.01
N LEU A 57 4.67 -0.72 10.70
CA LEU A 57 3.34 -0.20 10.37
C LEU A 57 3.29 1.33 10.48
N TYR A 58 3.84 1.89 11.55
CA TYR A 58 3.85 3.33 11.79
C TYR A 58 4.62 4.09 10.69
N SER A 59 5.78 3.58 10.28
CA SER A 59 6.53 4.15 9.15
C SER A 59 5.77 4.09 7.82
N GLY A 60 4.96 3.04 7.62
CA GLY A 60 4.05 2.97 6.48
C GLY A 60 3.05 4.13 6.49
N PHE A 61 2.37 4.35 7.61
CA PHE A 61 1.41 5.46 7.72
C PHE A 61 2.04 6.83 7.51
N VAL A 62 3.26 7.06 8.01
CA VAL A 62 4.00 8.31 7.75
C VAL A 62 4.24 8.51 6.25
N LEU A 63 4.64 7.45 5.54
CA LEU A 63 4.79 7.48 4.07
C LEU A 63 3.46 7.78 3.36
N LEU A 64 2.35 7.15 3.77
CA LEU A 64 1.04 7.43 3.19
C LEU A 64 0.64 8.90 3.39
N PHE A 65 0.82 9.44 4.60
CA PHE A 65 0.50 10.83 4.89
C PHE A 65 1.31 11.79 4.02
N GLY A 66 2.61 11.55 3.84
CA GLY A 66 3.44 12.35 2.94
C GLY A 66 2.94 12.33 1.49
N VAL A 67 2.54 11.15 1.00
CA VAL A 67 2.01 10.97 -0.35
C VAL A 67 0.63 11.64 -0.52
N LEU A 68 -0.25 11.54 0.47
CA LEU A 68 -1.56 12.20 0.45
C LEU A 68 -1.43 13.73 0.49
N LEU A 69 -0.50 14.25 1.28
CA LEU A 69 -0.20 15.70 1.30
C LEU A 69 0.35 16.16 -0.05
N GLY A 70 1.24 15.38 -0.68
CA GLY A 70 1.75 15.68 -2.02
C GLY A 70 0.65 15.61 -3.09
N ALA A 71 -0.27 14.66 -2.97
CA ALA A 71 -1.42 14.55 -3.87
C ALA A 71 -2.43 15.69 -3.69
N PHE A 72 -2.59 16.25 -2.48
CA PHE A 72 -3.51 17.36 -2.24
C PHE A 72 -3.10 18.65 -2.95
N PHE A 73 -1.80 18.87 -3.13
CA PHE A 73 -1.27 20.02 -3.89
C PHE A 73 -1.28 19.81 -5.41
N LEU A 74 -1.71 18.65 -5.89
CA LEU A 74 -1.66 18.31 -7.30
C LEU A 74 -2.82 18.96 -8.07
N GLN A 75 -2.48 19.83 -9.03
CA GLN A 75 -3.44 20.49 -9.91
C GLN A 75 -3.72 19.67 -11.18
N GLU A 76 -4.87 19.95 -11.81
CA GLU A 76 -5.33 19.29 -13.03
C GLU A 76 -4.28 19.42 -14.15
N GLY A 77 -3.92 18.29 -14.78
CA GLY A 77 -2.97 18.24 -15.90
C GLY A 77 -1.55 17.75 -15.56
N GLN A 78 -1.19 17.61 -14.29
CA GLN A 78 0.15 17.15 -13.86
C GLN A 78 0.27 15.60 -13.81
N ALA A 79 -0.05 14.94 -14.93
CA ALA A 79 -0.04 13.46 -15.03
C ALA A 79 1.31 12.80 -14.69
N ILE A 80 2.42 13.49 -14.97
CA ILE A 80 3.78 12.99 -14.75
C ILE A 80 4.12 12.95 -13.25
N ILE A 81 3.66 13.93 -12.48
CA ILE A 81 3.89 13.99 -11.03
C ILE A 81 3.07 12.91 -10.33
N LEU A 82 1.83 12.67 -10.79
CA LEU A 82 1.01 11.55 -10.33
C LEU A 82 1.68 10.19 -10.60
N LEU A 83 2.25 10.01 -11.79
CA LEU A 83 2.98 8.80 -12.16
C LEU A 83 4.18 8.55 -11.22
N CYS A 84 4.85 9.60 -10.77
CA CYS A 84 5.98 9.50 -9.85
C CYS A 84 5.54 9.24 -8.40
N LEU A 85 4.37 9.71 -7.98
CA LEU A 85 3.79 9.48 -6.65
C LEU A 85 3.22 8.06 -6.46
N LEU A 86 2.71 7.45 -7.53
CA LEU A 86 2.03 6.14 -7.49
C LEU A 86 2.87 4.98 -6.94
N PRO A 87 4.16 4.84 -7.29
CA PRO A 87 5.04 3.84 -6.69
C PRO A 87 5.14 3.96 -5.17
N PHE A 88 5.12 5.18 -4.62
CA PHE A 88 5.17 5.39 -3.17
C PHE A 88 3.89 4.92 -2.47
N VAL A 89 2.73 5.09 -3.11
CA VAL A 89 1.47 4.48 -2.63
C VAL A 89 1.61 2.95 -2.61
N GLY A 90 2.19 2.37 -3.66
CA GLY A 90 2.47 0.94 -3.73
C GLY A 90 3.38 0.46 -2.61
N ILE A 91 4.43 1.24 -2.29
CA ILE A 91 5.35 0.93 -1.19
C ILE A 91 4.64 0.91 0.16
N PHE A 92 3.73 1.85 0.40
CA PHE A 92 2.91 1.83 1.60
C PHE A 92 1.98 0.59 1.65
N ALA A 93 1.31 0.28 0.55
CA ALA A 93 0.37 -0.84 0.49
C ALA A 93 1.04 -2.18 0.81
N GLY A 94 2.30 -2.38 0.41
CA GLY A 94 3.09 -3.55 0.78
C GLY A 94 3.35 -3.66 2.29
N SER A 95 3.63 -2.54 2.96
CA SER A 95 3.82 -2.49 4.42
C SER A 95 2.58 -2.98 5.16
N LEU A 96 1.41 -2.42 4.82
CA LEU A 96 0.14 -2.85 5.40
C LEU A 96 -0.12 -4.33 5.16
N TYR A 97 0.13 -4.81 3.93
CA TYR A 97 -0.15 -6.19 3.57
C TYR A 97 0.65 -7.19 4.42
N ILE A 98 1.96 -7.01 4.52
CA ILE A 98 2.81 -7.92 5.30
C ILE A 98 2.51 -7.78 6.79
N CYS A 99 2.28 -6.55 7.27
CA CYS A 99 2.03 -6.35 8.69
C CYS A 99 0.70 -7.00 9.12
N LEU A 100 -0.38 -6.80 8.36
CA LEU A 100 -1.69 -7.41 8.67
C LEU A 100 -1.65 -8.95 8.60
N THR A 101 -1.00 -9.49 7.56
CA THR A 101 -0.90 -10.95 7.39
C THR A 101 -0.04 -11.59 8.47
N THR A 102 0.98 -10.89 8.98
CA THR A 102 1.82 -11.39 10.08
C THR A 102 1.22 -11.14 11.47
N MET A 103 0.31 -10.19 11.63
CA MET A 103 -0.38 -9.93 12.90
C MET A 103 -1.60 -10.84 13.11
N GLN A 104 -2.26 -11.26 12.02
CA GLN A 104 -3.43 -12.11 12.10
C GLN A 104 -3.19 -13.45 12.85
N PRO A 105 -2.14 -14.24 12.55
CA PRO A 105 -1.83 -15.45 13.30
C PRO A 105 -1.37 -15.15 14.74
N ASP A 106 -0.61 -14.07 14.97
CA ASP A 106 -0.17 -13.68 16.32
C ASP A 106 -1.35 -13.44 17.27
N CYS A 107 -2.42 -12.81 16.78
CA CYS A 107 -3.63 -12.57 17.58
C CYS A 107 -4.33 -13.87 17.95
N VAL A 108 -4.36 -14.84 17.03
CA VAL A 108 -4.94 -16.16 17.25
C VAL A 108 -4.10 -16.95 18.26
N GLU A 109 -2.78 -16.95 18.12
CA GLU A 109 -1.86 -17.62 19.04
C GLU A 109 -1.90 -17.00 20.45
N ALA A 110 -1.94 -15.67 20.55
CA ALA A 110 -2.10 -14.96 21.81
C ALA A 110 -3.42 -15.31 22.52
N TYR A 111 -4.50 -15.53 21.75
CA TYR A 111 -5.78 -15.98 22.29
C TYR A 111 -5.68 -17.39 22.88
N TYR A 112 -5.04 -18.33 22.17
CA TYR A 112 -4.84 -19.70 22.66
C TYR A 112 -4.01 -19.77 23.94
N LEU A 113 -2.92 -19.00 24.02
CA LEU A 113 -2.09 -18.93 25.23
C LEU A 113 -2.88 -18.43 26.45
N LYS A 114 -3.80 -17.48 26.24
CA LYS A 114 -4.59 -16.88 27.32
C LYS A 114 -5.76 -17.74 27.78
N HIS A 115 -6.25 -18.66 26.96
CA HIS A 115 -7.40 -19.53 27.28
C HIS A 115 -7.01 -20.99 27.51
N GLN A 116 -5.72 -21.32 27.46
CA GLN A 116 -5.17 -22.66 27.74
C GLN A 116 -5.80 -23.81 26.93
N GLN A 117 -6.47 -23.47 25.83
CA GLN A 117 -7.07 -24.43 24.90
C GLN A 117 -6.04 -24.69 23.81
N ARG A 118 -5.22 -25.73 24.00
CA ARG A 118 -4.37 -26.26 22.93
C ARG A 118 -5.17 -27.29 22.14
N HIS A 119 -5.23 -27.11 20.82
CA HIS A 119 -5.36 -28.26 19.93
C HIS A 119 -4.01 -28.96 19.82
#